data_AF-A0A349J1G2-F1
#
_entry.id   AF-A0A349J1G2-F1
#
_cell.length_a   1.000
_cell.length_b   1.000
_cell.length_c   1.000
_cell.angle_alpha   90.00
_cell.angle_beta   90.00
_cell.angle_gamma   90.00
#
_symmetry.space_group_name_H-M   'P 1'
#
loop_
_entity.id
_entity.type
_entity.pdbx_description
1 polymer ?
#
loop_
_entity_poly.entity_id
_entity_poly.type
_entity_poly.pdbx_seq_one_letter_code
_entity_poly.pdbx_strand_id
1 'polypeptide(L)'
;MSERAAKTTFWIYAAMTGLSLSYVLLAFTGVSVVRTFLITAASFGALSLYGYTTKRDLSGMGSFLFMGLVGIILASIVNFFMQSPAMHFAISVIGVLIFAGLTAYDTQDIKRIYFAGDSRDIAEKKAIMGALRLYLDFINMFLFLLQFLGNRE
;
A
#
# COMPACT_ATOMS: atom_id res chain seq x y z
N MET A 1 23.80 0.99 -2.94
CA MET A 1 23.38 -0.11 -2.03
C MET A 1 23.66 -1.46 -2.70
N SER A 2 24.24 -2.43 -1.97
CA SER A 2 24.42 -3.80 -2.45
C SER A 2 23.10 -4.58 -2.40
N GLU A 3 22.99 -5.67 -3.15
CA GLU A 3 21.79 -6.54 -3.18
C GLU A 3 21.45 -7.08 -1.78
N ARG A 4 22.46 -7.59 -1.06
CA ARG A 4 22.31 -8.09 0.31
C ARG A 4 21.78 -7.00 1.25
N ALA A 5 22.30 -5.77 1.13
CA ALA A 5 21.81 -4.66 1.93
C ALA A 5 20.33 -4.36 1.63
N ALA A 6 19.91 -4.36 0.37
CA ALA A 6 18.51 -4.15 -0.02
C ALA A 6 17.56 -5.20 0.58
N LYS A 7 17.93 -6.49 0.47
CA LYS A 7 17.14 -7.60 1.03
C LYS A 7 17.05 -7.50 2.55
N THR A 8 18.18 -7.26 3.23
CA THR A 8 18.21 -7.13 4.70
C THR A 8 17.35 -5.95 5.16
N THR A 9 17.44 -4.79 4.51
CA THR A 9 16.60 -3.64 4.85
C THR A 9 15.11 -3.93 4.66
N PHE A 10 14.73 -4.61 3.58
CA PHE A 10 13.34 -5.01 3.35
C PHE A 10 12.81 -5.92 4.46
N TRP A 11 13.56 -6.95 4.85
CA TRP A 11 13.13 -7.87 5.92
C TRP A 11 13.04 -7.20 7.28
N ILE A 12 14.01 -6.34 7.62
CA ILE A 12 13.97 -5.55 8.85
C ILE A 12 12.74 -4.64 8.85
N TYR A 13 12.48 -3.97 7.73
CA TYR A 13 11.32 -3.11 7.57
C TYR A 13 10.01 -3.89 7.76
N ALA A 14 9.84 -5.01 7.05
CA ALA A 14 8.64 -5.85 7.16
C ALA A 14 8.42 -6.36 8.59
N ALA A 15 9.48 -6.81 9.27
CA ALA A 15 9.40 -7.25 10.66
C ALA A 15 8.97 -6.12 11.61
N MET A 16 9.59 -4.93 11.49
CA MET A 16 9.21 -3.76 12.31
C MET A 16 7.78 -3.30 12.04
N THR A 17 7.35 -3.31 10.77
CA THR A 17 5.96 -3.02 10.41
C THR A 17 5.01 -4.03 11.02
N GLY A 18 5.32 -5.33 10.98
CA GLY A 18 4.51 -6.38 11.62
C GLY A 18 4.36 -6.19 13.14
N LEU A 19 5.45 -5.83 13.81
CA LEU A 19 5.43 -5.50 15.25
C LEU A 19 4.57 -4.26 15.52
N SER A 20 4.72 -3.20 14.72
CA SER A 20 3.92 -1.98 14.83
C SER A 20 2.43 -2.23 14.57
N LEU A 21 2.10 -3.04 13.58
CA LEU A 21 0.72 -3.42 13.24
C LEU A 21 0.08 -4.23 14.36
N SER A 22 0.83 -5.09 15.05
CA SER A 22 0.30 -5.89 16.15
C SER A 22 -0.39 -5.02 17.20
N TYR A 23 0.20 -3.87 17.54
CA TYR A 23 -0.41 -2.90 18.47
C TYR A 23 -1.72 -2.32 17.92
N VAL A 24 -1.77 -1.97 16.62
CA VAL A 24 -2.98 -1.45 15.97
C VAL A 24 -4.09 -2.51 15.93
N LEU A 25 -3.74 -3.75 15.63
CA LEU A 25 -4.68 -4.86 15.50
C LEU A 25 -5.35 -5.24 16.82
N LEU A 26 -4.68 -5.02 17.96
CA LEU A 26 -5.28 -5.23 19.28
C LEU A 26 -6.46 -4.30 19.56
N ALA A 27 -6.58 -3.18 18.86
CA ALA A 27 -7.71 -2.25 18.99
C ALA A 27 -8.97 -2.71 18.21
N PHE A 28 -8.90 -3.81 17.46
CA PHE A 28 -10.00 -4.33 16.65
C PHE A 28 -10.31 -5.78 17.00
N THR A 29 -11.55 -6.20 16.77
CA THR A 29 -11.92 -7.61 16.93
C THR A 29 -11.20 -8.50 15.91
N GLY A 30 -10.83 -9.72 16.31
CA GLY A 30 -10.17 -10.68 15.40
C GLY A 30 -11.00 -10.97 14.14
N VAL A 31 -12.33 -11.01 14.27
CA VAL A 31 -13.25 -11.16 13.12
C VAL A 31 -13.12 -10.00 12.14
N SER A 32 -13.06 -8.75 12.63
CA SER A 32 -12.86 -7.56 11.79
C SER A 32 -11.52 -7.61 11.06
N VAL A 33 -10.47 -8.00 11.76
CA VAL A 33 -9.11 -8.13 11.18
C VAL A 33 -9.10 -9.15 10.05
N VAL A 34 -9.61 -10.37 10.28
CA VAL A 34 -9.62 -11.44 9.27
C VAL A 34 -10.48 -11.05 8.07
N ARG A 35 -11.69 -10.54 8.30
CA ARG A 35 -12.60 -10.11 7.23
C ARG A 35 -11.95 -9.02 6.36
N THR A 36 -11.38 -8.01 7.01
CA THR A 36 -10.74 -6.89 6.30
C THR A 36 -9.54 -7.39 5.51
N PHE A 37 -8.70 -8.26 6.09
CA PHE A 37 -7.56 -8.84 5.39
C PHE A 37 -7.96 -9.58 4.12
N LEU A 38 -9.01 -10.39 4.17
CA LEU A 38 -9.52 -11.10 2.99
C LEU A 38 -10.05 -10.15 1.92
N ILE A 39 -10.77 -9.09 2.32
CA ILE A 39 -11.24 -8.06 1.39
C ILE A 39 -10.05 -7.33 0.74
N THR A 40 -9.05 -6.94 1.51
CA THR A 40 -7.81 -6.34 0.99
C THR A 40 -7.11 -7.28 0.04
N ALA A 41 -6.93 -8.56 0.38
CA ALA A 41 -6.25 -9.54 -0.45
C ALA A 41 -6.95 -9.75 -1.79
N ALA A 42 -8.27 -9.89 -1.79
CA ALA A 42 -9.06 -10.01 -3.01
C ALA A 42 -8.95 -8.73 -3.88
N SER A 43 -9.06 -7.56 -3.25
CA SER A 43 -9.01 -6.27 -3.95
C SER A 43 -7.63 -6.02 -4.55
N PHE A 44 -6.57 -6.24 -3.76
CA PHE A 44 -5.18 -6.13 -4.17
C PHE A 44 -4.88 -7.07 -5.34
N GLY A 45 -5.26 -8.35 -5.22
CA GLY A 45 -5.07 -9.34 -6.28
C GLY A 45 -5.77 -8.95 -7.58
N ALA A 46 -7.01 -8.49 -7.50
CA ALA A 46 -7.77 -8.04 -8.67
C ALA A 46 -7.15 -6.79 -9.34
N LEU A 47 -6.75 -5.80 -8.54
CA LEU A 47 -6.14 -4.56 -9.02
C LEU A 47 -4.75 -4.80 -9.62
N SER A 48 -3.93 -5.64 -8.98
CA SER A 48 -2.64 -6.06 -9.53
C SER A 48 -2.81 -6.82 -10.82
N LEU A 49 -3.77 -7.75 -10.91
CA LEU A 49 -4.05 -8.45 -12.17
C LEU A 49 -4.46 -7.47 -13.27
N TYR A 50 -5.31 -6.50 -12.96
CA TYR A 50 -5.69 -5.43 -13.88
C TYR A 50 -4.47 -4.59 -14.31
N GLY A 51 -3.66 -4.10 -13.37
CA GLY A 51 -2.44 -3.33 -13.64
C GLY A 51 -1.44 -4.09 -14.51
N TYR A 52 -1.31 -5.40 -14.28
CA TYR A 52 -0.43 -6.27 -15.06
C TYR A 52 -0.94 -6.49 -16.49
N THR A 53 -2.26 -6.63 -16.68
CA THR A 53 -2.85 -7.02 -17.98
C THR A 53 -3.30 -5.84 -18.83
N THR A 54 -3.61 -4.69 -18.22
CA THR A 54 -4.13 -3.53 -18.93
C THR A 54 -3.11 -2.94 -19.90
N LYS A 55 -3.60 -2.51 -21.07
CA LYS A 55 -2.81 -1.84 -22.11
C LYS A 55 -2.83 -0.32 -21.99
N ARG A 56 -3.71 0.23 -21.15
CA ARG A 56 -3.76 1.68 -20.90
C ARG A 56 -2.54 2.12 -20.10
N ASP A 57 -1.99 3.27 -20.44
CA ASP A 57 -0.90 3.85 -19.67
C ASP A 57 -1.41 4.45 -18.36
N LEU A 58 -0.98 3.90 -17.23
CA LEU A 58 -1.35 4.37 -15.90
C LEU A 58 -0.39 5.42 -15.34
N SER A 59 0.69 5.78 -16.04
CA SER A 59 1.71 6.71 -15.52
C SER A 59 1.14 8.08 -15.12
N GLY A 60 0.22 8.65 -15.91
CA GLY A 60 -0.44 9.91 -15.54
C GLY A 60 -1.29 9.81 -14.28
N MET A 61 -1.96 8.67 -14.08
CA MET A 61 -2.73 8.40 -12.87
C MET A 61 -1.80 8.23 -11.66
N GLY A 62 -0.68 7.54 -11.80
CA GLY A 62 0.31 7.36 -10.75
C GLY A 62 0.83 8.68 -10.17
N SER A 63 1.17 9.65 -11.04
CA SER A 63 1.60 10.98 -10.59
C SER A 63 0.53 11.73 -9.80
N PHE A 64 -0.73 11.67 -10.25
CA PHE A 64 -1.86 12.30 -9.56
C PHE A 64 -2.13 11.64 -8.20
N LEU A 65 -2.13 10.31 -8.14
CA LEU A 65 -2.35 9.55 -6.91
C LEU A 65 -1.23 9.78 -5.89
N PHE A 66 0.02 9.96 -6.34
CA PHE A 66 1.11 10.34 -5.45
C PHE A 66 0.90 11.73 -4.81
N MET A 67 0.38 12.71 -5.56
CA MET A 67 -0.02 14.00 -4.98
C MET A 67 -1.17 13.82 -3.98
N GLY A 68 -2.15 12.95 -4.30
CA GLY A 68 -3.22 12.58 -3.38
C GLY A 68 -2.69 11.95 -2.09
N LEU A 69 -1.70 11.06 -2.19
CA LEU A 69 -1.03 10.44 -1.03
C LEU A 69 -0.44 11.50 -0.10
N VAL A 70 0.27 12.49 -0.66
CA VAL A 70 0.78 13.63 0.13
C VAL A 70 -0.38 14.39 0.80
N GLY A 71 -1.48 14.61 0.07
CA GLY A 71 -2.68 15.25 0.60
C GLY A 71 -3.28 14.51 1.81
N ILE A 72 -3.44 13.18 1.74
CA ILE A 72 -4.00 12.41 2.87
C ILE A 72 -3.04 12.36 4.06
N ILE A 73 -1.72 12.40 3.84
CA ILE A 73 -0.73 12.48 4.92
C ILE A 73 -0.90 13.79 5.67
N LEU A 74 -0.99 14.92 4.95
CA LEU A 74 -1.22 16.23 5.55
C LEU A 74 -2.57 16.27 6.27
N ALA A 75 -3.63 15.73 5.66
CA ALA A 75 -4.94 15.63 6.30
C ALA A 75 -4.88 14.78 7.59
N SER A 76 -4.12 13.69 7.60
CA SER A 76 -3.94 12.84 8.79
C SER A 76 -3.24 13.59 9.92
N ILE A 77 -2.22 14.39 9.60
CA ILE A 77 -1.52 15.23 10.58
C ILE A 77 -2.46 16.30 11.15
N VAL A 78 -3.25 16.96 10.30
CA VAL A 78 -4.24 17.95 10.77
C VAL A 78 -5.29 17.30 11.65
N ASN A 79 -5.82 16.14 11.23
CA ASN A 79 -6.84 15.43 11.98
C ASN A 79 -6.34 14.86 13.32
N PHE A 80 -5.03 14.63 13.46
CA PHE A 80 -4.44 14.24 14.73
C PHE A 80 -4.70 15.29 15.83
N PHE A 81 -4.64 16.59 15.47
CA PHE A 81 -4.94 17.68 16.40
C PHE A 81 -6.44 17.97 16.53
N MET A 82 -7.17 17.88 15.42
CA MET A 82 -8.62 18.18 15.41
C MET A 82 -9.47 17.06 16.00
N GLN A 83 -9.00 15.82 15.94
CA GLN A 83 -9.72 14.62 16.38
C GLN A 83 -11.12 14.49 15.77
N SER A 84 -11.31 14.93 14.52
CA SER A 84 -12.62 14.96 13.86
C SER A 84 -13.01 13.56 13.34
N PRO A 85 -14.14 12.99 13.79
CA PRO A 85 -14.62 11.70 13.29
C PRO A 85 -14.94 11.72 11.79
N ALA A 86 -15.51 12.83 11.30
CA ALA A 86 -15.85 12.99 9.90
C ALA A 86 -14.60 13.05 9.01
N MET A 87 -13.55 13.74 9.48
CA MET A 87 -12.29 13.81 8.75
C MET A 87 -11.55 12.47 8.80
N HIS A 88 -11.58 11.77 9.93
CA HIS A 88 -11.05 10.41 10.03
C HIS A 88 -11.72 9.48 9.01
N PHE A 89 -13.06 9.50 8.93
CA PHE A 89 -13.82 8.74 7.94
C PHE A 89 -13.43 9.07 6.50
N ALA A 90 -13.34 10.36 6.17
CA ALA A 90 -12.94 10.80 4.82
C ALA A 90 -11.53 10.34 4.46
N ILE A 91 -10.57 10.46 5.39
CA ILE A 91 -9.19 10.00 5.21
C ILE A 91 -9.17 8.50 4.91
N SER A 92 -9.92 7.68 5.67
CA SER A 92 -9.94 6.24 5.44
C SER A 92 -10.50 5.90 4.05
N VAL A 93 -11.65 6.46 3.65
CA VAL A 93 -12.26 6.17 2.34
C VAL A 93 -11.37 6.62 1.18
N ILE A 94 -10.85 7.85 1.23
CA ILE A 94 -9.97 8.39 0.19
C ILE A 94 -8.66 7.59 0.13
N GLY A 95 -8.12 7.22 1.30
CA GLY A 95 -6.92 6.38 1.41
C GLY A 95 -7.08 5.04 0.71
N VAL A 96 -8.21 4.35 0.88
CA VAL A 96 -8.49 3.10 0.15
C VAL A 96 -8.46 3.32 -1.37
N LEU A 97 -9.11 4.37 -1.87
CA LEU A 97 -9.13 4.65 -3.32
C LEU A 97 -7.74 4.99 -3.87
N ILE A 98 -6.95 5.75 -3.12
CA ILE A 98 -5.58 6.10 -3.51
C ILE A 98 -4.73 4.85 -3.61
N PHE A 99 -4.70 4.02 -2.56
CA PHE A 99 -3.88 2.83 -2.54
C PHE A 99 -4.38 1.74 -3.50
N ALA A 100 -5.67 1.67 -3.79
CA ALA A 100 -6.21 0.84 -4.85
C ALA A 100 -5.68 1.26 -6.23
N GLY A 101 -5.68 2.56 -6.52
CA GLY A 101 -5.12 3.11 -7.76
C GLY A 101 -3.61 2.93 -7.86
N LEU A 102 -2.88 3.18 -6.76
CA LEU A 102 -1.43 2.99 -6.69
C LEU A 102 -1.06 1.52 -6.90
N THR A 103 -1.79 0.57 -6.32
CA THR A 103 -1.57 -0.87 -6.53
C THR A 103 -1.59 -1.24 -8.03
N ALA A 104 -2.59 -0.75 -8.76
CA ALA A 104 -2.70 -1.01 -10.20
C ALA A 104 -1.55 -0.34 -10.98
N TYR A 105 -1.21 0.91 -10.63
CA TYR A 105 -0.10 1.64 -11.23
C TYR A 105 1.26 0.98 -10.98
N ASP A 106 1.59 0.67 -9.72
CA ASP A 106 2.86 0.09 -9.31
C ASP A 106 3.02 -1.32 -9.89
N THR A 107 1.95 -2.10 -9.99
CA THR A 107 2.01 -3.40 -10.67
C THR A 107 2.37 -3.23 -12.15
N GLN A 108 1.81 -2.22 -12.82
CA GLN A 108 2.14 -1.92 -14.21
C GLN A 108 3.58 -1.40 -14.37
N ASP A 109 4.04 -0.53 -13.48
CA ASP A 109 5.40 0.03 -13.47
C ASP A 109 6.44 -1.09 -13.27
N ILE A 110 6.22 -1.97 -12.29
CA ILE A 110 7.10 -3.12 -12.02
C ILE A 110 7.20 -4.03 -13.25
N LYS A 111 6.08 -4.29 -13.93
CA LYS A 111 6.07 -5.05 -15.18
C LYS A 111 6.95 -4.37 -16.24
N ARG A 112 6.79 -3.06 -16.47
CA ARG A 112 7.58 -2.30 -17.45
C ARG A 112 9.07 -2.35 -17.13
N ILE A 113 9.42 -2.15 -15.86
CA ILE A 113 10.79 -2.16 -15.37
C ILE A 113 11.42 -3.55 -15.59
N TYR A 114 10.69 -4.63 -15.35
CA TYR A 114 11.18 -6.00 -15.54
C TYR A 114 11.53 -6.31 -17.01
N PHE A 115 10.81 -5.71 -17.96
CA PHE A 115 11.06 -5.89 -19.40
C PHE A 115 12.08 -4.90 -20.00
N ALA A 116 12.72 -4.04 -19.19
CA ALA A 116 13.63 -3.01 -19.67
C ALA A 116 15.03 -3.54 -20.13
N GLY A 117 15.31 -4.83 -19.96
CA GLY A 117 16.57 -5.44 -20.44
C GLY A 117 17.81 -5.09 -19.62
N ASP A 118 17.65 -4.81 -18.32
CA ASP A 118 18.75 -4.45 -17.43
C ASP A 118 19.73 -5.60 -17.15
N SER A 119 20.94 -5.27 -16.69
CA SER A 119 21.83 -6.26 -16.09
C SER A 119 21.20 -6.92 -14.87
N ARG A 120 21.56 -8.18 -14.59
CA ARG A 120 20.98 -9.00 -13.52
C ARG A 120 20.94 -8.27 -12.16
N ASP A 121 22.04 -7.63 -11.77
CA ASP A 121 22.14 -6.90 -10.50
C ASP A 121 21.18 -5.72 -10.40
N ILE A 122 20.89 -5.05 -11.52
CA ILE A 122 19.98 -3.91 -11.59
C ILE A 122 18.53 -4.41 -11.56
N ALA A 123 18.23 -5.48 -12.29
CA ALA A 123 16.91 -6.11 -12.31
C ALA A 123 16.50 -6.64 -10.92
N GLU A 124 17.42 -7.28 -10.18
CA GLU A 124 17.13 -7.80 -8.84
C GLU A 124 16.85 -6.67 -7.82
N LYS A 125 17.61 -5.57 -7.88
CA LYS A 125 17.35 -4.40 -7.02
C LYS A 125 15.99 -3.77 -7.33
N LYS A 126 15.65 -3.66 -8.61
CA LYS A 126 14.35 -3.16 -9.06
C LYS A 126 13.21 -4.05 -8.59
N ALA A 127 13.38 -5.38 -8.62
CA ALA A 127 12.40 -6.32 -8.10
C ALA A 127 12.17 -6.15 -6.58
N ILE A 128 13.22 -5.97 -5.79
CA ILE A 128 13.10 -5.72 -4.33
C ILE A 128 12.34 -4.41 -4.06
N MET A 129 12.69 -3.34 -4.79
CA MET A 129 11.99 -2.06 -4.66
C MET A 129 10.52 -2.15 -5.07
N GLY A 130 10.22 -2.90 -6.14
CA GLY A 130 8.85 -3.17 -6.56
C GLY A 130 8.05 -3.94 -5.51
N ALA A 131 8.64 -5.00 -4.95
CA ALA A 131 8.03 -5.76 -3.86
C ALA A 131 7.78 -4.90 -2.62
N LEU A 132 8.71 -4.00 -2.27
CA LEU A 132 8.51 -3.05 -1.18
C LEU A 132 7.34 -2.10 -1.44
N ARG A 133 7.21 -1.55 -2.65
CA ARG A 133 6.07 -0.68 -3.00
C ARG A 133 4.74 -1.41 -2.88
N LEU A 134 4.62 -2.58 -3.49
CA LEU A 134 3.43 -3.42 -3.40
C LEU A 134 3.10 -3.84 -1.97
N TYR A 135 4.11 -4.10 -1.14
CA TYR A 135 3.93 -4.36 0.29
C TYR A 135 3.34 -3.14 1.02
N LEU A 136 3.87 -1.95 0.76
CA LEU A 136 3.34 -0.71 1.35
C LEU A 136 1.90 -0.46 0.90
N ASP A 137 1.60 -0.67 -0.37
CA ASP A 137 0.24 -0.49 -0.89
C ASP A 137 -0.76 -1.41 -0.20
N PHE A 138 -0.40 -2.69 -0.07
CA PHE A 138 -1.22 -3.67 0.61
C PHE A 138 -1.50 -3.27 2.07
N ILE A 139 -0.44 -2.94 2.82
CA ILE A 139 -0.55 -2.63 4.25
C ILE A 139 -1.37 -1.36 4.48
N ASN A 140 -1.14 -0.32 3.68
CA ASN A 140 -1.91 0.92 3.82
C ASN A 140 -3.37 0.73 3.41
N MET A 141 -3.65 0.03 2.31
CA MET A 141 -5.02 -0.29 1.92
C MET A 141 -5.74 -1.10 3.01
N PHE A 142 -5.06 -2.08 3.61
CA PHE A 142 -5.58 -2.85 4.72
C PHE A 142 -5.89 -1.98 5.94
N LEU A 143 -4.97 -1.11 6.36
CA LEU A 143 -5.19 -0.22 7.50
C LEU A 143 -6.36 0.73 7.29
N PHE A 144 -6.49 1.33 6.11
CA PHE A 144 -7.62 2.20 5.80
C PHE A 144 -8.94 1.44 5.71
N LEU A 145 -8.96 0.24 5.12
CA LEU A 145 -10.14 -0.63 5.14
C LEU A 145 -10.49 -1.06 6.57
N LEU A 146 -9.50 -1.33 7.42
CA LEU A 146 -9.73 -1.74 8.81
C LEU A 146 -10.29 -0.57 9.63
N GLN A 147 -9.83 0.65 9.39
CA GLN A 147 -10.40 1.86 10.00
C GLN A 147 -11.83 2.14 9.54
N PHE A 148 -12.16 1.80 8.29
CA PHE A 148 -13.47 2.04 7.70
C PHE A 148 -14.49 0.94 8.05
N LEU A 149 -14.09 -0.33 8.02
CA LEU A 149 -14.96 -1.50 8.18
C LEU A 149 -14.86 -2.17 9.56
N GLY A 150 -13.77 -1.91 10.30
CA GLY A 150 -13.44 -2.63 11.51
C GLY A 150 -14.25 -2.16 12.70
N ASN A 151 -14.69 -3.11 13.51
CA ASN A 151 -15.32 -2.83 14.79
C ASN A 151 -14.30 -2.83 15.93
N ARG A 152 -14.38 -1.84 16.81
CA ARG A 152 -13.60 -1.71 18.04
C ARG A 152 -14.54 -2.08 19.19
N GLU A 153 -14.24 -3.14 19.93
CA GLU A 153 -14.96 -3.54 21.14
C GLU A 153 -14.26 -2.97 22.38
#